data_AF-A0A239DX34-F1
#
_entry.id   AF-A0A239DX34-F1
#
_cell.length_a   1.000
_cell.length_b   1.000
_cell.length_c   1.000
_cell.angle_alpha   90.00
_cell.angle_beta   90.00
_cell.angle_gamma   90.00
#
_symmetry.space_group_name_H-M   'P 1'
#
loop_
_entity.id
_entity.type
_entity.pdbx_description
1 polymer ?
#
loop_
_entity_poly.entity_id
_entity_poly.type
_entity_poly.pdbx_seq_one_letter_code
_entity_poly.pdbx_strand_id
1 'polypeptide(L)'
;MNKKDITKTISSGTAKEKVLLLTEDVARRKSGSEPILSEEDFHALLSSVERPQERRLYNQFRKIDQTVTTGLYVLNQSRVLYRMHISDLRGYALMWEAYQRAEELANFILHETRDKAERTRIAQKAASYSSFLLADLKIDQEGYVEVSAESSQKPDTASLLKAIAGVRREAEKELSRTLGYAQALLDYMEERDFKVKTYQDKVKDVMKDVQTDKALWSKYSTQQKKVPTRQGSKRREMEREHLFSIYPDPSEIQMDMTAYHHFKRNVVGYE
;
A
#
# COMPACT_ATOMS: atom_id res chain seq x y z
N MET A 1 9.34 10.48 28.83
CA MET A 1 10.45 11.22 29.45
C MET A 1 10.02 11.56 30.86
N ASN A 2 10.86 11.37 31.88
CA ASN A 2 10.42 11.61 33.26
C ASN A 2 10.44 13.11 33.60
N LYS A 3 9.59 13.55 34.54
CA LYS A 3 9.48 14.97 34.93
C LYS A 3 10.82 15.61 35.32
N LYS A 4 11.71 14.86 35.96
CA LYS A 4 13.07 15.30 36.31
C LYS A 4 13.93 15.65 35.10
N ASP A 5 13.77 14.94 33.98
CA ASP A 5 14.54 15.18 32.76
C ASP A 5 14.05 16.46 32.06
N ILE A 6 12.72 16.70 32.04
CA ILE A 6 12.11 17.91 31.47
C ILE A 6 12.62 19.15 32.22
N THR A 7 12.55 19.16 33.55
CA THR A 7 13.01 20.30 34.36
C THR A 7 14.51 20.56 34.16
N LYS A 8 15.32 19.50 33.99
CA LYS A 8 16.75 19.63 33.71
C LYS A 8 17.01 20.24 32.32
N THR A 9 16.27 19.82 31.30
CA THR A 9 16.37 20.41 29.96
C THR A 9 15.97 21.88 29.94
N ILE A 10 14.93 22.27 30.69
CA ILE A 10 14.51 23.68 30.83
C ILE A 10 15.63 24.52 31.46
N SER A 11 16.22 24.04 32.57
CA SER A 11 17.19 24.82 33.35
C SER A 11 18.60 24.84 32.77
N SER A 12 19.05 23.73 32.19
CA SER A 12 20.47 23.50 31.84
C SER A 12 20.70 22.89 30.46
N GLY A 13 19.63 22.57 29.72
CA GLY A 13 19.73 22.02 28.37
C GLY A 13 20.33 23.01 27.39
N THR A 14 21.02 22.48 26.38
CA THR A 14 21.50 23.25 25.23
C THR A 14 20.32 23.85 24.44
N ALA A 15 20.59 24.92 23.69
CA ALA A 15 19.62 25.53 22.79
C ALA A 15 18.92 24.48 21.88
N LYS A 16 19.70 23.54 21.35
CA LYS A 16 19.22 22.49 20.45
C LYS A 16 18.33 21.47 21.17
N GLU A 17 18.70 21.02 22.37
CA GLU A 17 17.88 20.08 23.15
C GLU A 17 16.53 20.70 23.52
N LYS A 18 16.53 21.98 23.92
CA LYS A 18 15.30 22.71 24.23
C LYS A 18 14.38 22.82 23.01
N VAL A 19 14.92 23.24 21.87
CA VAL A 19 14.16 23.40 20.62
C VAL A 19 13.65 22.04 20.10
N LEU A 20 14.46 20.98 20.18
CA LEU A 20 14.02 19.63 19.80
C LEU A 20 12.87 19.14 20.67
N LEU A 21 12.94 19.35 21.99
CA LEU A 21 11.87 18.97 22.92
C LEU A 21 10.57 19.73 22.63
N LEU A 22 10.64 21.05 22.39
CA LEU A 22 9.49 21.84 21.96
C LEU A 22 8.91 21.31 20.64
N THR A 23 9.77 21.00 19.68
CA THR A 23 9.33 20.57 18.35
C THR A 23 8.71 19.17 18.40
N GLU A 24 9.26 18.25 19.19
CA GLU A 24 8.68 16.92 19.41
C GLU A 24 7.30 17.01 20.08
N ASP A 25 7.14 17.87 21.09
CA ASP A 25 5.84 18.08 21.75
C ASP A 25 4.80 18.64 20.77
N VAL A 26 5.19 19.64 19.97
CA VAL A 26 4.35 20.19 18.88
C VAL A 26 3.99 19.11 17.86
N ALA A 27 4.96 18.29 17.44
CA ALA A 27 4.74 17.20 16.48
C ALA A 27 3.73 16.18 17.01
N ARG A 28 3.80 15.82 18.30
CA ARG A 28 2.83 14.94 18.96
C ARG A 28 1.44 15.55 18.99
N ARG A 29 1.31 16.81 19.41
CA ARG A 29 0.04 17.53 19.46
C ARG A 29 -0.64 17.60 18.09
N LYS A 30 0.10 18.01 17.04
CA LYS A 30 -0.40 18.01 15.65
C LYS A 30 -0.82 16.63 15.16
N SER A 31 -0.15 15.61 15.69
CA SER A 31 -0.38 14.22 15.30
C SER A 31 -1.52 13.55 16.06
N GLY A 32 -2.14 14.22 17.04
CA GLY A 32 -3.14 13.63 17.93
C GLY A 32 -2.54 12.66 18.96
N SER A 33 -1.21 12.63 19.11
CA SER A 33 -0.52 11.85 20.12
C SER A 33 -0.50 12.59 21.46
N GLU A 34 -0.39 11.84 22.56
CA GLU A 34 -0.25 12.42 23.89
C GLU A 34 0.93 13.41 23.93
N PRO A 35 0.77 14.63 24.50
CA PRO A 35 1.87 15.56 24.68
C PRO A 35 2.97 15.00 25.60
N ILE A 36 4.18 15.53 25.49
CA ILE A 36 5.28 15.24 26.43
C ILE A 36 5.25 16.26 27.58
N LEU A 37 4.89 17.50 27.27
CA LEU A 37 4.91 18.63 28.19
C LEU A 37 3.50 18.98 28.64
N SER A 38 3.36 19.31 29.91
CA SER A 38 2.20 20.07 30.37
C SER A 38 2.18 21.46 29.73
N GLU A 39 1.04 22.16 29.74
CA GLU A 39 0.98 23.55 29.25
C GLU A 39 1.97 24.46 29.98
N GLU A 40 2.09 24.30 31.30
CA GLU A 40 3.02 25.06 32.14
C GLU A 40 4.48 24.80 31.74
N ASP A 41 4.86 23.52 31.57
CA ASP A 41 6.22 23.14 31.15
C ASP A 41 6.53 23.63 29.73
N PHE A 42 5.54 23.58 28.83
CA PHE A 42 5.68 24.08 27.47
C PHE A 42 5.98 25.59 27.45
N HIS A 43 5.18 26.38 28.17
CA HIS A 43 5.40 27.81 28.28
C HIS A 43 6.74 28.15 28.94
N ALA A 44 7.10 27.47 30.03
CA ALA A 44 8.38 27.67 30.70
C ALA A 44 9.57 27.34 29.78
N LEU A 45 9.47 26.24 29.02
CA LEU A 45 10.51 25.85 28.06
C LEU A 45 10.62 26.87 26.92
N LEU A 46 9.49 27.32 26.36
CA LEU A 46 9.45 28.31 25.30
C LEU A 46 10.05 29.65 25.76
N SER A 47 9.69 30.12 26.95
CA SER A 47 10.28 31.31 27.57
C SER A 47 11.77 31.17 27.85
N SER A 48 12.28 29.94 28.02
CA SER A 48 13.73 29.73 28.19
C SER A 48 14.55 29.88 26.89
N VAL A 49 13.89 30.04 25.73
CA VAL A 49 14.49 30.23 24.39
C VAL A 49 14.49 31.73 24.03
N GLU A 50 15.14 32.54 24.85
CA GLU A 50 15.08 34.00 24.74
C GLU A 50 16.28 34.61 24.01
N ARG A 51 17.43 33.93 24.00
CA ARG A 51 18.65 34.50 23.41
C ARG A 51 18.52 34.60 21.88
N PRO A 52 19.13 35.61 21.23
CA PRO A 52 19.01 35.77 19.78
C PRO A 52 19.39 34.53 18.96
N GLN A 53 20.41 33.79 19.39
CA GLN A 53 20.85 32.56 18.73
C GLN A 53 19.84 31.40 18.91
N GLU A 54 19.27 31.27 20.11
CA GLU A 54 18.23 30.28 20.42
C GLU A 54 16.96 30.55 19.62
N ARG A 55 16.54 31.82 19.52
CA ARG A 55 15.40 32.23 18.69
C ARG A 55 15.61 31.95 17.22
N ARG A 56 16.83 32.18 16.69
CA ARG A 56 17.18 31.83 15.30
C ARG A 56 17.05 30.34 15.06
N LEU A 57 17.60 29.52 15.95
CA LEU A 57 17.51 28.06 15.88
C LEU A 57 16.06 27.58 15.94
N TYR A 58 15.27 28.12 16.88
CA TYR A 58 13.86 27.81 17.01
C TYR A 58 13.07 28.14 15.74
N ASN A 59 13.28 29.34 15.18
CA ASN A 59 12.63 29.75 13.93
C ASN A 59 13.04 28.87 12.74
N GLN A 60 14.30 28.44 12.68
CA GLN A 60 14.76 27.47 11.68
C GLN A 60 14.03 26.13 11.84
N PHE A 61 13.94 25.59 13.06
CA PHE A 61 13.23 24.35 13.35
C PHE A 61 11.75 24.45 13.03
N ARG A 62 11.10 25.59 13.28
CA ARG A 62 9.70 25.83 12.87
C ARG A 62 9.51 25.77 11.36
N LYS A 63 10.46 26.29 10.57
CA LYS A 63 10.40 26.18 9.11
C LYS A 63 10.57 24.72 8.66
N ILE A 64 11.53 24.00 9.24
CA ILE A 64 11.73 22.58 8.94
C ILE A 64 10.49 21.76 9.33
N ASP A 65 9.91 22.01 10.50
CA ASP A 65 8.68 21.40 10.98
C ASP A 65 7.50 21.61 10.01
N GLN A 66 7.33 22.83 9.48
CA GLN A 66 6.33 23.11 8.45
C GLN A 66 6.59 22.30 7.18
N THR A 67 7.83 22.29 6.69
CA THR A 67 8.23 21.53 5.50
C THR A 67 7.99 20.02 5.68
N VAL A 68 8.38 19.46 6.83
CA VAL A 68 8.17 18.04 7.16
C VAL A 68 6.68 17.72 7.25
N THR A 69 5.89 18.61 7.85
CA THR A 69 4.44 18.45 7.93
C THR A 69 3.82 18.41 6.52
N THR A 70 4.21 19.32 5.63
CA THR A 70 3.78 19.32 4.21
C THR A 70 4.21 18.05 3.49
N GLY A 71 5.47 17.63 3.67
CA GLY A 71 5.98 16.38 3.12
C GLY A 71 5.18 15.16 3.58
N LEU A 72 4.82 15.09 4.87
CA LEU A 72 3.96 14.04 5.41
C LEU A 72 2.57 14.04 4.77
N TYR A 73 1.97 15.20 4.48
CA TYR A 73 0.69 15.25 3.77
C TYR A 73 0.79 14.64 2.37
N VAL A 74 1.80 15.03 1.59
CA VAL A 74 2.02 14.49 0.23
C VAL A 74 2.32 12.99 0.28
N LEU A 75 3.15 12.54 1.23
CA LEU A 75 3.42 11.13 1.45
C LEU A 75 2.14 10.34 1.76
N ASN A 76 1.27 10.87 2.62
CA ASN A 76 0.00 10.23 2.93
C ASN A 76 -0.97 10.20 1.73
N GLN A 77 -0.97 11.21 0.87
CA GLN A 77 -1.74 11.17 -0.37
C GLN A 77 -1.29 10.02 -1.28
N SER A 78 0.03 9.84 -1.43
CA SER A 78 0.61 8.70 -2.17
C SER A 78 0.19 7.35 -1.55
N ARG A 79 0.22 7.24 -0.22
CA ARG A 79 -0.28 6.04 0.50
C ARG A 79 -1.76 5.76 0.20
N VAL A 80 -2.60 6.79 0.17
CA VAL A 80 -4.04 6.64 -0.12
C VAL A 80 -4.26 6.15 -1.55
N LEU A 81 -3.55 6.72 -2.54
CA LEU A 81 -3.63 6.26 -3.93
C LEU A 81 -3.22 4.80 -4.08
N TYR A 82 -2.10 4.39 -3.46
CA TYR A 82 -1.71 2.98 -3.41
C TYR A 82 -2.83 2.10 -2.83
N ARG A 83 -3.43 2.49 -1.70
CA ARG A 83 -4.55 1.76 -1.09
C ARG A 83 -5.79 1.67 -1.98
N MET A 84 -6.05 2.69 -2.80
CA MET A 84 -7.15 2.65 -3.79
C MET A 84 -6.89 1.57 -4.83
N HIS A 85 -5.69 1.51 -5.43
CA HIS A 85 -5.37 0.45 -6.39
C HIS A 85 -5.41 -0.95 -5.76
N ILE A 86 -4.97 -1.10 -4.50
CA ILE A 86 -5.11 -2.35 -3.76
C ILE A 86 -6.59 -2.73 -3.55
N SER A 87 -7.47 -1.75 -3.31
CA SER A 87 -8.91 -1.99 -3.21
C SER A 87 -9.51 -2.46 -4.53
N ASP A 88 -9.08 -1.86 -5.64
CA ASP A 88 -9.51 -2.27 -6.99
C ASP A 88 -9.07 -3.72 -7.29
N LEU A 89 -7.82 -4.06 -6.98
CA LEU A 89 -7.30 -5.44 -7.10
C LEU A 89 -8.08 -6.42 -6.22
N ARG A 90 -8.50 -6.01 -5.02
CA ARG A 90 -9.38 -6.82 -4.18
C ARG A 90 -10.74 -7.07 -4.83
N GLY A 91 -11.31 -6.08 -5.51
CA GLY A 91 -12.52 -6.26 -6.31
C GLY A 91 -12.33 -7.34 -7.39
N TYR A 92 -11.24 -7.27 -8.15
CA TYR A 92 -10.93 -8.28 -9.16
C TYR A 92 -10.65 -9.67 -8.57
N ALA A 93 -9.96 -9.75 -7.44
CA ALA A 93 -9.72 -11.03 -6.75
C ALA A 93 -11.04 -11.68 -6.30
N LEU A 94 -11.97 -10.91 -5.74
CA LEU A 94 -13.30 -11.38 -5.34
C LEU A 94 -14.11 -11.86 -6.55
N MET A 95 -14.07 -11.10 -7.66
CA MET A 95 -14.75 -11.47 -8.89
C MET A 95 -14.18 -12.78 -9.48
N TRP A 96 -12.86 -12.91 -9.52
CA TRP A 96 -12.20 -14.13 -9.98
C TRP A 96 -12.54 -15.34 -9.10
N GLU A 97 -12.52 -15.17 -7.78
CA GLU A 97 -12.94 -16.22 -6.84
C GLU A 97 -14.39 -16.66 -7.10
N ALA A 98 -15.30 -15.71 -7.32
CA ALA A 98 -16.69 -16.02 -7.63
C ALA A 98 -16.83 -16.80 -8.94
N TYR A 99 -16.01 -16.48 -9.95
CA TYR A 99 -15.99 -17.18 -11.24
C TYR A 99 -15.47 -18.61 -11.08
N GLN A 100 -14.39 -18.80 -10.33
CA GLN A 100 -13.84 -20.13 -10.03
C GLN A 100 -14.88 -21.01 -9.31
N ARG A 101 -15.56 -20.47 -8.29
CA ARG A 101 -16.62 -21.19 -7.58
C ARG A 101 -17.83 -21.52 -8.45
N ALA A 102 -18.22 -20.59 -9.33
CA ALA A 102 -19.31 -20.83 -10.27
C ALA A 102 -18.96 -21.93 -11.28
N GLU A 103 -17.73 -21.93 -11.80
CA GLU A 103 -17.20 -22.99 -12.67
C GLU A 103 -17.21 -24.35 -11.95
N GLU A 104 -16.70 -24.42 -10.72
CA GLU A 104 -16.68 -25.64 -9.91
C GLU A 104 -18.08 -26.19 -9.66
N LEU A 105 -19.02 -25.33 -9.27
CA LEU A 105 -20.42 -25.73 -9.03
C LEU A 105 -21.09 -26.22 -10.32
N ALA A 106 -20.92 -25.49 -11.43
CA ALA A 106 -21.48 -25.89 -12.72
C ALA A 106 -20.91 -27.24 -13.18
N ASN A 107 -19.60 -27.43 -13.04
CA ASN A 107 -18.95 -28.68 -13.41
C ASN A 107 -19.33 -29.84 -12.50
N PHE A 108 -19.54 -29.60 -11.20
CA PHE A 108 -20.10 -30.59 -10.29
C PHE A 108 -21.48 -31.08 -10.76
N ILE A 109 -22.37 -30.17 -11.14
CA ILE A 109 -23.70 -30.51 -11.67
C ILE A 109 -23.61 -31.25 -13.00
N LEU A 110 -22.76 -30.78 -13.92
CA LEU A 110 -22.55 -31.42 -15.22
C LEU A 110 -21.96 -32.83 -15.09
N HIS A 111 -21.13 -33.07 -14.06
CA HIS A 111 -20.53 -34.37 -13.79
C HIS A 111 -21.57 -35.47 -13.53
N GLU A 112 -22.71 -35.12 -12.92
CA GLU A 112 -23.82 -36.05 -12.71
C GLU A 112 -24.50 -36.50 -14.03
N THR A 113 -24.27 -35.77 -15.13
CA THR A 113 -24.74 -36.15 -16.47
C THR A 113 -23.72 -37.05 -17.15
N ARG A 114 -24.00 -38.37 -17.13
CA ARG A 114 -23.10 -39.41 -17.66
C ARG A 114 -22.91 -39.35 -19.17
N ASP A 115 -23.97 -39.03 -19.92
CA ASP A 115 -23.89 -38.89 -21.37
C ASP A 115 -23.19 -37.57 -21.76
N LYS A 116 -22.10 -37.71 -22.53
CA LYS A 116 -21.28 -36.59 -23.00
C LYS A 116 -22.04 -35.67 -23.96
N ALA A 117 -22.90 -36.23 -24.82
CA ALA A 117 -23.67 -35.43 -25.77
C ALA A 117 -24.68 -34.55 -25.03
N GLU A 118 -25.42 -35.15 -24.10
CA GLU A 118 -26.36 -34.41 -23.25
C GLU A 118 -25.66 -33.40 -22.34
N ARG A 119 -24.53 -33.77 -21.72
CA ARG A 119 -23.71 -32.85 -20.91
C ARG A 119 -23.28 -31.62 -21.71
N THR A 120 -22.78 -31.83 -22.93
CA THR A 120 -22.37 -30.75 -23.84
C THR A 120 -23.55 -29.85 -24.22
N ARG A 121 -24.72 -30.44 -24.52
CA ARG A 121 -25.95 -29.71 -24.83
C ARG A 121 -26.40 -28.82 -23.66
N ILE A 122 -26.36 -29.33 -22.44
CA ILE A 122 -26.68 -28.58 -21.21
C ILE A 122 -25.68 -27.44 -21.01
N ALA A 123 -24.38 -27.70 -21.14
CA ALA A 123 -23.34 -26.69 -21.02
C ALA A 123 -23.49 -25.55 -22.04
N GLN A 124 -23.77 -25.87 -23.31
CA GLN A 124 -24.04 -24.88 -24.37
C GLN A 124 -25.27 -24.04 -24.06
N LYS A 125 -26.35 -24.68 -23.57
CA LYS A 125 -27.55 -23.97 -23.17
C LYS A 125 -27.29 -23.04 -21.98
N ALA A 126 -26.52 -23.47 -20.99
CA ALA A 126 -26.15 -22.62 -19.86
C ALA A 126 -25.31 -21.42 -20.33
N ALA A 127 -24.32 -21.67 -21.20
CA ALA A 127 -23.46 -20.65 -21.79
C ALA A 127 -24.24 -19.56 -22.55
N SER A 128 -25.37 -19.90 -23.19
CA SER A 128 -26.17 -18.91 -23.92
C SER A 128 -26.96 -17.97 -23.02
N TYR A 129 -27.12 -18.28 -21.72
CA TYR A 129 -27.81 -17.41 -20.74
C TYR A 129 -26.85 -16.71 -19.78
N SER A 130 -25.61 -17.19 -19.65
CA SER A 130 -24.63 -16.64 -18.71
C SER A 130 -23.64 -15.70 -19.41
N SER A 131 -23.49 -14.48 -18.88
CA SER A 131 -22.40 -13.57 -19.25
C SER A 131 -21.55 -13.27 -18.01
N PHE A 132 -20.25 -13.52 -18.10
CA PHE A 132 -19.30 -13.11 -17.07
C PHE A 132 -18.69 -11.76 -17.45
N LEU A 133 -18.60 -10.83 -16.48
CA LEU A 133 -17.95 -9.55 -16.71
C LEU A 133 -16.45 -9.77 -16.93
N LEU A 134 -15.91 -9.30 -18.05
CA LEU A 134 -14.48 -9.38 -18.42
C LEU A 134 -13.93 -10.82 -18.55
N ALA A 135 -14.78 -11.83 -18.64
CA ALA A 135 -14.37 -13.23 -18.79
C ALA A 135 -15.31 -13.95 -19.75
N ASP A 136 -14.78 -14.97 -20.44
CA ASP A 136 -15.54 -15.79 -21.37
C ASP A 136 -15.81 -17.18 -20.80
N LEU A 137 -16.94 -17.78 -21.17
CA LEU A 137 -17.21 -19.18 -20.89
C LEU A 137 -16.82 -20.03 -22.10
N LYS A 138 -15.94 -21.01 -21.89
CA LYS A 138 -15.53 -22.01 -22.86
C LYS A 138 -16.11 -23.37 -22.47
N ILE A 139 -16.34 -24.23 -23.45
CA ILE A 139 -16.78 -25.62 -23.21
C ILE A 139 -15.68 -26.52 -23.73
N ASP A 140 -15.17 -27.40 -22.87
CA ASP A 140 -14.10 -28.32 -23.24
C ASP A 140 -14.61 -29.51 -24.07
N GLN A 141 -13.67 -30.31 -24.58
CA GLN A 141 -14.01 -31.48 -25.40
C GLN A 141 -14.80 -32.54 -24.64
N GLU A 142 -14.81 -32.52 -23.31
CA GLU A 142 -15.58 -33.42 -22.46
C GLU A 142 -16.95 -32.84 -22.08
N GLY A 143 -17.29 -31.62 -22.50
CA GLY A 143 -18.57 -30.98 -22.22
C GLY A 143 -18.62 -30.28 -20.86
N TYR A 144 -17.49 -30.06 -20.20
CA TYR A 144 -17.40 -29.22 -19.01
C TYR A 144 -17.23 -27.76 -19.38
N VAL A 145 -17.63 -26.86 -18.48
CA VAL A 145 -17.47 -25.43 -18.66
C VAL A 145 -16.17 -24.94 -18.05
N GLU A 146 -15.61 -23.89 -18.63
CA GLU A 146 -14.38 -23.23 -18.18
C GLU A 146 -14.56 -21.72 -18.25
N VAL A 147 -14.31 -21.00 -17.14
CA VAL A 147 -14.29 -19.54 -17.16
C VAL A 147 -12.88 -19.06 -17.49
N SER A 148 -12.73 -18.43 -18.65
CA SER A 148 -11.47 -17.89 -19.15
C SER A 148 -11.36 -16.41 -18.82
N ALA A 149 -10.33 -16.04 -18.04
CA ALA A 149 -10.00 -14.64 -17.74
C ALA A 149 -9.37 -13.90 -18.94
N GLU A 150 -9.09 -14.62 -20.03
CA GLU A 150 -8.68 -14.09 -21.31
C GLU A 150 -9.90 -13.90 -22.22
N SER A 151 -10.01 -12.75 -22.86
CA SER A 151 -11.07 -12.50 -23.85
C SER A 151 -10.68 -13.15 -25.18
N SER A 152 -11.59 -13.96 -25.71
CA SER A 152 -11.53 -14.53 -27.06
C SER A 152 -12.02 -13.55 -28.14
N GLN A 153 -12.69 -12.45 -27.75
CA GLN A 153 -13.30 -11.51 -28.68
C GLN A 153 -12.43 -10.27 -28.91
N LYS A 154 -11.66 -10.24 -30.01
CA LYS A 154 -10.83 -9.12 -30.50
C LYS A 154 -9.70 -8.65 -29.55
N PRO A 155 -8.52 -8.29 -30.09
CA PRO A 155 -7.37 -7.84 -29.29
C PRO A 155 -7.62 -6.56 -28.45
N ASP A 156 -8.65 -5.78 -28.77
CA ASP A 156 -8.97 -4.51 -28.10
C ASP A 156 -10.04 -4.61 -27.00
N THR A 157 -10.63 -5.79 -26.74
CA THR A 157 -11.56 -5.90 -25.60
C THR A 157 -10.81 -6.00 -24.27
N ALA A 158 -11.36 -5.35 -23.25
CA ALA A 158 -10.91 -5.46 -21.88
C ALA A 158 -11.18 -6.89 -21.38
N SER A 159 -10.12 -7.60 -20.98
CA SER A 159 -10.22 -8.89 -20.29
C SER A 159 -9.88 -8.72 -18.82
N LEU A 160 -10.31 -9.67 -17.98
CA LEU A 160 -10.03 -9.67 -16.55
C LEU A 160 -8.52 -9.66 -16.29
N LEU A 161 -7.77 -10.46 -17.04
CA LEU A 161 -6.31 -10.49 -16.93
C LEU A 161 -5.68 -9.14 -17.27
N LYS A 162 -6.12 -8.47 -18.34
CA LYS A 162 -5.62 -7.13 -18.71
C LYS A 162 -5.99 -6.08 -17.67
N ALA A 163 -7.21 -6.14 -17.13
CA ALA A 163 -7.67 -5.22 -16.10
C ALA A 163 -6.85 -5.36 -14.81
N ILE A 164 -6.64 -6.61 -14.34
CA ILE A 164 -5.77 -6.90 -13.20
C ILE A 164 -4.35 -6.40 -13.46
N ALA A 165 -3.75 -6.74 -14.60
CA ALA A 165 -2.39 -6.34 -14.92
C ALA A 165 -2.21 -4.81 -14.99
N GLY A 166 -3.21 -4.10 -15.53
CA GLY A 166 -3.22 -2.64 -15.58
C GLY A 166 -3.24 -2.01 -14.20
N VAL A 167 -4.19 -2.40 -13.35
CA VAL A 167 -4.31 -1.87 -11.99
C VAL A 167 -3.12 -2.27 -11.13
N ARG A 168 -2.61 -3.50 -11.29
CA ARG A 168 -1.42 -3.97 -10.58
C ARG A 168 -0.21 -3.11 -10.92
N ARG A 169 0.01 -2.77 -12.19
CA ARG A 169 1.10 -1.90 -12.62
C ARG A 169 1.00 -0.51 -11.99
N GLU A 170 -0.20 0.07 -11.91
CA GLU A 170 -0.39 1.35 -11.22
C GLU A 170 -0.12 1.22 -9.71
N ALA A 171 -0.55 0.13 -9.07
CA ALA A 171 -0.23 -0.14 -7.67
C ALA A 171 1.29 -0.28 -7.43
N GLU A 172 2.01 -0.99 -8.30
CA GLU A 172 3.47 -1.14 -8.24
C GLU A 172 4.19 0.22 -8.38
N LYS A 173 3.74 1.03 -9.33
CA LYS A 173 4.26 2.39 -9.57
C LYS A 173 4.02 3.30 -8.37
N GLU A 174 2.82 3.28 -7.78
CA GLU A 174 2.52 4.09 -6.60
C GLU A 174 3.25 3.61 -5.34
N LEU A 175 3.44 2.31 -5.18
CA LEU A 175 4.28 1.77 -4.11
C LEU A 175 5.72 2.27 -4.25
N SER A 176 6.32 2.09 -5.43
CA SER A 176 7.69 2.54 -5.74
C SER A 176 7.87 4.04 -5.48
N ARG A 177 6.90 4.88 -5.90
CA ARG A 177 6.87 6.32 -5.64
C ARG A 177 6.76 6.64 -4.14
N THR A 178 5.89 5.96 -3.43
CA THR A 178 5.67 6.17 -1.99
C THR A 178 6.95 5.89 -1.20
N LEU A 179 7.68 4.82 -1.56
CA LEU A 179 9.00 4.54 -0.98
C LEU A 179 10.00 5.67 -1.26
N GLY A 180 9.99 6.20 -2.48
CA GLY A 180 10.81 7.36 -2.89
C GLY A 180 10.56 8.59 -2.03
N TYR A 181 9.29 8.94 -1.83
CA TYR A 181 8.89 10.08 -1.02
C TYR A 181 9.24 9.90 0.45
N ALA A 182 9.03 8.68 0.99
CA ALA A 182 9.36 8.36 2.37
C ALA A 182 10.86 8.51 2.63
N GLN A 183 11.70 7.94 1.77
CA GLN A 183 13.16 8.04 1.92
C GLN A 183 13.63 9.49 1.78
N ALA A 184 13.14 10.24 0.78
CA ALA A 184 13.49 11.64 0.59
C ALA A 184 13.16 12.50 1.83
N LEU A 185 12.03 12.22 2.48
CA LEU A 185 11.63 12.93 3.70
C LEU A 185 12.51 12.56 4.91
N LEU A 186 12.89 11.27 5.05
CA LEU A 186 13.82 10.83 6.09
C LEU A 186 15.20 11.48 5.93
N ASP A 187 15.74 11.45 4.71
CA ASP A 187 17.04 12.05 4.39
C ASP A 187 17.01 13.57 4.65
N TYR A 188 15.94 14.25 4.24
CA TYR A 188 15.76 15.68 4.52
C TYR A 188 15.82 15.99 6.03
N MET A 189 15.17 15.17 6.86
CA MET A 189 15.22 15.35 8.31
C MET A 189 16.61 15.07 8.86
N GLU A 190 17.31 14.05 8.34
CA GLU A 190 18.67 13.71 8.76
C GLU A 190 19.69 14.79 8.38
N GLU A 191 19.68 15.25 7.13
CA GLU A 191 20.56 16.30 6.59
C GLU A 191 20.40 17.64 7.34
N ARG A 192 19.22 17.90 7.89
CA ARG A 192 18.93 19.09 8.71
C ARG A 192 19.11 18.86 10.21
N ASP A 193 19.60 17.68 10.61
CA ASP A 193 19.79 17.27 12.01
C ASP A 193 18.49 17.45 12.85
N PHE A 194 17.36 17.22 12.17
CA PHE A 194 16.00 17.38 12.67
C PHE A 194 15.48 16.05 13.22
N LYS A 195 15.96 15.69 14.41
CA LYS A 195 15.72 14.39 15.07
C LYS A 195 14.40 14.36 15.85
N VAL A 196 13.29 14.62 15.16
CA VAL A 196 11.93 14.56 15.73
C VAL A 196 11.36 13.16 15.52
N LYS A 197 11.29 12.39 16.60
CA LYS A 197 10.91 10.97 16.57
C LYS A 197 9.49 10.78 16.06
N THR A 198 8.55 11.63 16.49
CA THR A 198 7.15 11.51 16.07
C THR A 198 6.99 11.55 14.54
N TYR A 199 7.74 12.39 13.83
CA TYR A 199 7.68 12.42 12.37
C TYR A 199 8.39 11.24 11.72
N GLN A 200 9.55 10.83 12.24
CA GLN A 200 10.26 9.64 11.75
C GLN A 200 9.39 8.38 11.87
N ASP A 201 8.72 8.20 13.01
CA ASP A 201 7.82 7.07 13.26
C ASP A 201 6.65 7.11 12.27
N LYS A 202 6.06 8.28 12.00
CA LYS A 202 5.00 8.43 11.00
C LYS A 202 5.44 8.04 9.59
N VAL A 203 6.66 8.42 9.16
CA VAL A 203 7.17 8.00 7.86
C VAL A 203 7.34 6.48 7.81
N LYS A 204 7.91 5.89 8.86
CA LYS A 204 8.09 4.43 8.98
C LYS A 204 6.75 3.69 8.99
N ASP A 205 5.73 4.24 9.63
CA ASP A 205 4.38 3.66 9.63
C ASP A 205 3.79 3.62 8.22
N VAL A 206 3.99 4.67 7.42
CA VAL A 206 3.60 4.67 6.00
C VAL A 206 4.35 3.59 5.23
N MET A 207 5.68 3.50 5.37
CA MET A 207 6.50 2.48 4.70
C MET A 207 6.05 1.08 5.06
N LYS A 208 5.89 0.81 6.37
CA LYS A 208 5.42 -0.48 6.88
C LYS A 208 4.07 -0.85 6.30
N ASP A 209 3.12 0.10 6.27
CA ASP A 209 1.80 -0.15 5.70
C ASP A 209 1.88 -0.54 4.22
N VAL A 210 2.61 0.21 3.39
CA VAL A 210 2.66 -0.06 1.94
C VAL A 210 3.50 -1.28 1.58
N GLN A 211 4.42 -1.71 2.46
CA GLN A 211 5.23 -2.92 2.29
C GLN A 211 4.58 -4.20 2.84
N THR A 212 3.48 -4.08 3.58
CA THR A 212 2.74 -5.23 4.08
C THR A 212 2.00 -5.91 2.94
N ASP A 213 2.06 -7.24 2.86
CA ASP A 213 1.25 -8.02 1.92
C ASP A 213 -0.25 -7.71 2.07
N LYS A 214 -0.88 -7.34 0.96
CA LYS A 214 -2.30 -6.94 0.91
C LYS A 214 -3.20 -8.01 0.31
N ALA A 215 -2.66 -9.17 -0.04
CA ALA A 215 -3.42 -10.25 -0.64
C ALA A 215 -4.62 -10.65 0.22
N LEU A 216 -5.79 -10.76 -0.41
CA LEU A 216 -7.03 -11.13 0.29
C LEU A 216 -7.01 -12.59 0.77
N TRP A 217 -6.37 -13.48 0.00
CA TRP A 217 -6.18 -14.89 0.35
C TRP A 217 -4.74 -15.30 0.13
N SER A 218 -4.30 -16.32 0.88
CA SER A 218 -2.95 -16.90 0.79
C SER A 218 -2.55 -17.29 -0.63
N LYS A 219 -3.49 -17.83 -1.42
CA LYS A 219 -3.23 -18.21 -2.82
C LYS A 219 -2.87 -17.05 -3.74
N TYR A 220 -3.21 -15.82 -3.36
CA TYR A 220 -2.84 -14.60 -4.10
C TYR A 220 -1.67 -13.83 -3.48
N SER A 221 -1.14 -14.32 -2.35
CA SER A 221 0.03 -13.77 -1.69
C SER A 221 1.28 -14.19 -2.45
N THR A 222 2.16 -13.22 -2.70
CA THR A 222 3.50 -13.49 -3.26
C THR A 222 4.51 -13.84 -2.16
N GLN A 223 4.21 -13.51 -0.90
CA GLN A 223 5.10 -13.72 0.26
C GLN A 223 4.89 -15.08 0.96
N GLN A 224 3.75 -15.74 0.75
CA GLN A 224 3.53 -17.09 1.28
C GLN A 224 4.05 -18.15 0.31
N LYS A 225 4.80 -19.13 0.82
CA LYS A 225 5.14 -20.34 0.06
C LYS A 225 3.83 -20.98 -0.42
N LYS A 226 3.64 -21.13 -1.74
CA LYS A 226 2.52 -21.86 -2.34
C LYS A 226 2.44 -23.24 -1.68
N VAL A 227 1.56 -23.41 -0.70
CA VAL A 227 1.26 -24.73 -0.16
C VAL A 227 0.41 -25.42 -1.23
N PRO A 228 0.82 -26.56 -1.78
CA PRO A 228 0.04 -27.24 -2.79
C PRO A 228 -1.30 -27.66 -2.17
N THR A 229 -2.39 -27.08 -2.67
CA THR A 229 -3.75 -27.47 -2.28
C THR A 229 -3.96 -28.95 -2.65
N ARG A 230 -4.58 -29.70 -1.73
CA ARG A 230 -4.84 -31.13 -1.90
C ARG A 230 -5.86 -31.37 -3.02
N GLN A 231 -5.46 -32.21 -3.98
CA GLN A 231 -6.32 -33.06 -4.84
C GLN A 231 -7.49 -32.36 -5.55
N GLY A 232 -7.18 -31.33 -6.34
CA GLY A 232 -7.91 -31.00 -7.58
C GLY A 232 -6.93 -31.10 -8.75
N SER A 233 -7.38 -31.28 -9.99
CA SER A 233 -6.52 -31.58 -11.15
C SER A 233 -5.31 -30.64 -11.26
N LYS A 234 -4.13 -31.10 -10.83
CA LYS A 234 -2.85 -30.35 -10.79
C LYS A 234 -2.54 -29.57 -12.08
N ARG A 235 -3.04 -30.05 -13.22
CA ARG A 235 -2.83 -29.46 -14.54
C ARG A 235 -3.58 -28.13 -14.73
N ARG A 236 -4.86 -28.04 -14.31
CA ARG A 236 -5.67 -26.81 -14.42
C ARG A 236 -5.26 -25.73 -13.41
N GLU A 237 -4.81 -26.11 -12.22
CA GLU A 237 -4.23 -25.15 -11.25
C GLU A 237 -2.89 -24.58 -11.74
N MET A 238 -2.01 -25.41 -12.30
CA MET A 238 -0.74 -24.96 -12.90
C MET A 238 -0.95 -24.01 -14.09
N GLU A 239 -1.92 -24.29 -14.96
CA GLU A 239 -2.24 -23.45 -16.12
C GLU A 239 -2.78 -22.06 -15.71
N ARG A 240 -3.34 -21.92 -14.50
CA ARG A 240 -3.90 -20.67 -13.97
C ARG A 240 -2.98 -19.96 -12.96
N GLU A 241 -1.74 -20.40 -12.80
CA GLU A 241 -0.82 -19.82 -11.80
C GLU A 241 -0.53 -18.33 -11.99
N HIS A 242 -0.55 -17.85 -13.24
CA HIS A 242 -0.38 -16.44 -13.56
C HIS A 242 -1.53 -15.57 -13.02
N LEU A 243 -2.74 -16.15 -12.87
CA LEU A 243 -3.91 -15.50 -12.27
C LEU A 243 -3.87 -15.47 -10.74
N PHE A 244 -2.85 -16.09 -10.13
CA PHE A 244 -2.58 -15.97 -8.70
C PHE A 244 -1.72 -14.75 -8.37
N SER A 245 -1.09 -14.11 -9.37
CA SER A 245 -0.27 -12.91 -9.18
C SER A 245 -1.09 -11.62 -9.35
N ILE A 246 -2.17 -11.51 -8.57
CA ILE A 246 -3.09 -10.35 -8.63
C ILE A 246 -2.49 -9.13 -7.96
N TYR A 247 -1.85 -9.31 -6.80
CA TYR A 247 -1.30 -8.23 -5.99
C TYR A 247 0.18 -7.96 -6.32
N PRO A 248 0.65 -6.71 -6.14
CA PRO A 248 2.07 -6.40 -6.18
C PRO A 248 2.84 -7.20 -5.13
N ASP A 249 4.08 -7.58 -5.42
CA ASP A 249 5.02 -8.08 -4.41
C ASP A 249 5.86 -6.91 -3.87
N PRO A 250 5.63 -6.46 -2.61
CA PRO A 250 6.40 -5.34 -2.08
C PRO A 250 7.89 -5.62 -1.90
N SER A 251 8.31 -6.89 -1.85
CA SER A 251 9.72 -7.28 -1.71
C SER A 251 10.51 -7.18 -3.01
N GLU A 252 9.83 -7.23 -4.16
CA GLU A 252 10.46 -7.11 -5.49
C GLU A 252 10.49 -5.67 -6.01
N ILE A 253 9.73 -4.76 -5.38
CA ILE A 253 9.56 -3.39 -5.86
C ILE A 253 10.63 -2.48 -5.27
N GLN A 254 11.47 -1.95 -6.15
CA GLN A 254 12.48 -0.97 -5.80
C GLN A 254 11.88 0.44 -5.73
N MET A 255 12.57 1.30 -4.98
CA MET A 255 12.23 2.71 -4.86
C MET A 255 12.44 3.47 -6.18
N ASP A 256 11.50 4.35 -6.54
CA ASP A 256 11.63 5.24 -7.69
C ASP A 256 12.53 6.43 -7.34
N MET A 257 13.76 6.42 -7.88
CA MET A 257 14.73 7.50 -7.68
C MET A 257 14.29 8.83 -8.33
N THR A 258 13.51 8.78 -9.41
CA THR A 258 12.96 10.00 -10.04
C THR A 258 11.94 10.64 -9.11
N ALA A 259 11.06 9.84 -8.51
CA ALA A 259 10.13 10.31 -7.50
C ALA A 259 10.85 10.85 -6.26
N TYR A 260 11.88 10.15 -5.77
CA TYR A 260 12.73 10.61 -4.68
C TYR A 260 13.30 12.02 -4.96
N HIS A 261 13.95 12.21 -6.11
CA HIS A 261 14.56 13.50 -6.46
C HIS A 261 13.51 14.59 -6.67
N HIS A 262 12.38 14.26 -7.29
CA HIS A 262 11.26 15.19 -7.45
C HIS A 262 10.74 15.66 -6.08
N PHE A 263 10.53 14.75 -5.14
CA PHE A 263 10.05 15.09 -3.80
C PHE A 263 11.06 15.94 -3.03
N LYS A 264 12.34 15.52 -3.08
CA LYS A 264 13.44 16.25 -2.45
C LYS A 264 13.51 17.71 -2.95
N ARG A 265 13.44 17.91 -4.26
CA ARG A 265 13.53 19.24 -4.88
C ARG A 265 12.26 20.08 -4.71
N ASN A 266 11.09 19.51 -5.02
CA ASN A 266 9.87 20.29 -5.23
C ASN A 266 8.92 20.30 -4.01
N VAL A 267 9.03 19.32 -3.10
CA VAL A 267 8.14 19.22 -1.94
C VAL A 267 8.84 19.70 -0.68
N VAL A 268 10.04 19.18 -0.40
CA VAL A 268 10.81 19.59 0.78
C VAL A 268 11.79 20.74 0.50
N GLY A 269 11.85 21.21 -0.75
CA GLY A 269 12.58 22.43 -1.12
C GLY A 269 14.08 22.33 -0.89
N TYR A 270 14.66 21.17 -1.22
CA TYR A 270 16.09 20.93 -1.11
C TYR A 270 16.76 21.25 -2.45
N GLU A 271 17.61 22.27 -2.46
CA GLU A 271 18.54 22.60 -3.56
C GLU A 271 19.94 22.04 -3.26
#